data_AF-A0A7C4V7Y3-F1
#
_entry.id   AF-A0A7C4V7Y3-F1
#
_cell.length_a   1.000
_cell.length_b   1.000
_cell.length_c   1.000
_cell.angle_alpha   90.00
_cell.angle_beta   90.00
_cell.angle_gamma   90.00
#
_symmetry.space_group_name_H-M   'P 1'
#
loop_
_entity.id
_entity.type
_entity.pdbx_description
1 polymer ?
#
loop_
_entity_poly.entity_id
_entity_poly.type
_entity_poly.pdbx_seq_one_letter_code
_entity_poly.pdbx_strand_id
1 'polypeptide(L)'
;MRTTLTIDDDLAALLQQRARETGLSFKETVNRAIRAGLGQAAARPGGAAPKTIPHAFGFRPGIDTDKLGQLADELEAEAFDRNSEQA
;
A
#
# COMPACT_ATOMS: atom_id res chain seq x y z
N MET A 1 -15.33 -16.77 -19.09
CA MET A 1 -15.89 -18.07 -19.52
C MET A 1 -17.00 -18.48 -18.56
N ARG A 2 -18.08 -19.10 -19.05
CA ARG A 2 -19.16 -19.65 -18.22
C ARG A 2 -18.98 -21.16 -18.13
N THR A 3 -18.89 -21.68 -16.92
CA THR A 3 -18.69 -23.10 -16.62
C THR A 3 -19.77 -23.53 -15.63
N THR A 4 -20.32 -24.72 -15.83
CA THR A 4 -21.23 -25.36 -14.87
C THR A 4 -20.40 -26.32 -14.03
N LEU A 5 -20.48 -26.21 -12.71
CA LEU A 5 -19.76 -27.04 -11.75
C LEU A 5 -20.78 -27.60 -10.75
N THR A 6 -20.68 -28.90 -10.46
CA THR A 6 -21.43 -29.52 -9.37
C THR A 6 -20.61 -29.39 -8.08
N ILE A 7 -21.26 -28.94 -7.01
CA ILE A 7 -20.68 -28.83 -5.66
C ILE A 7 -21.62 -29.50 -4.66
N ASP A 8 -21.06 -30.02 -3.57
CA ASP A 8 -21.83 -30.59 -2.46
C ASP A 8 -22.66 -29.51 -1.74
N ASP A 9 -23.79 -29.92 -1.16
CA ASP A 9 -24.73 -29.01 -0.47
C ASP A 9 -24.07 -28.30 0.72
N ASP A 10 -23.23 -29.01 1.48
CA ASP A 10 -22.45 -28.43 2.58
C ASP A 10 -21.53 -27.30 2.09
N LEU A 11 -20.80 -27.56 1.01
CA LEU A 11 -19.89 -26.57 0.43
C LEU A 11 -20.66 -25.36 -0.12
N ALA A 12 -21.83 -25.60 -0.73
CA ALA A 12 -22.71 -24.53 -1.19
C ALA A 12 -23.20 -23.65 -0.02
N ALA A 13 -23.56 -24.24 1.11
CA ALA A 13 -23.97 -23.53 2.32
C ALA A 13 -22.83 -22.68 2.90
N LEU A 14 -21.63 -23.25 2.99
CA LEU A 14 -20.43 -22.53 3.45
C LEU A 14 -20.10 -21.33 2.56
N LEU A 15 -20.17 -21.49 1.23
CA LEU A 15 -19.92 -20.41 0.28
C LEU A 15 -20.99 -19.31 0.35
N GLN A 16 -22.26 -19.67 0.58
CA GLN A 16 -23.33 -18.69 0.78
C GLN A 16 -23.15 -17.90 2.08
N GLN A 17 -22.77 -18.56 3.18
CA GLN A 17 -22.47 -17.89 4.44
C GLN A 17 -21.33 -16.89 4.24
N ARG A 18 -20.23 -17.31 3.60
CA ARG A 18 -19.09 -16.44 3.29
C ARG A 18 -19.45 -15.25 2.40
N ALA A 19 -20.37 -15.43 1.45
CA ALA A 19 -20.86 -14.34 0.61
C ALA A 19 -21.62 -13.29 1.43
N ARG A 20 -22.45 -13.72 2.39
CA ARG A 20 -23.18 -12.81 3.30
C ARG A 20 -22.22 -12.06 4.22
N GLU A 21 -21.22 -12.74 4.79
CA GLU A 21 -20.23 -12.14 5.69
C GLU A 21 -19.35 -11.10 4.99
N THR A 22 -18.99 -11.34 3.73
CA THR A 22 -18.10 -10.45 2.96
C THR A 22 -18.82 -9.41 2.13
N GLY A 23 -20.16 -9.50 2.00
CA GLY A 23 -20.96 -8.64 1.12
C GLY A 23 -20.69 -8.84 -0.37
N LEU A 24 -20.00 -9.92 -0.76
CA LEU A 24 -19.66 -10.23 -2.15
C LEU A 24 -20.72 -11.09 -2.82
N SER A 25 -20.81 -11.02 -4.14
CA SER A 25 -21.69 -11.92 -4.89
C SER A 25 -21.23 -13.38 -4.74
N PHE A 26 -22.17 -14.33 -4.78
CA PHE A 26 -21.86 -15.77 -4.70
C PHE A 26 -20.80 -16.19 -5.73
N LYS A 27 -20.90 -15.68 -6.97
CA LYS A 27 -19.91 -15.89 -8.04
C LYS A 27 -18.50 -15.41 -7.65
N GLU A 28 -18.39 -14.24 -7.04
CA GLU A 28 -17.10 -13.71 -6.60
C GLU A 28 -16.51 -14.51 -5.46
N THR A 29 -17.33 -14.89 -4.47
CA THR A 29 -16.90 -15.74 -3.36
C THR A 29 -16.38 -17.08 -3.85
N VAL A 30 -17.11 -17.75 -4.74
CA VAL A 30 -16.69 -19.02 -5.37
C VAL A 30 -15.35 -18.85 -6.10
N ASN A 31 -15.24 -17.86 -6.98
CA ASN A 31 -14.00 -17.65 -7.74
C ASN A 31 -12.82 -17.28 -6.85
N ARG A 32 -13.05 -16.51 -5.78
CA ARG A 32 -12.01 -16.14 -4.81
C ARG A 32 -11.55 -17.37 -4.02
N ALA A 33 -12.47 -18.22 -3.58
CA ALA A 33 -12.16 -19.46 -2.88
C ALA A 33 -11.34 -20.41 -3.78
N ILE A 34 -11.74 -20.60 -5.04
CA ILE A 34 -11.00 -21.43 -6.01
C ILE A 34 -9.60 -20.85 -6.26
N ARG A 35 -9.48 -19.55 -6.50
CA ARG A 35 -8.15 -18.91 -6.68
C ARG A 35 -7.28 -19.06 -5.45
N ALA A 36 -7.85 -18.94 -4.24
CA ALA A 36 -7.11 -19.16 -3.01
C ALA A 36 -6.61 -20.60 -2.88
N GLY A 37 -7.46 -21.59 -3.16
CA GLY A 37 -7.10 -23.01 -3.13
C GLY A 37 -6.03 -23.39 -4.17
N LEU A 38 -6.01 -22.70 -5.32
CA LEU A 38 -4.98 -22.88 -6.35
C LEU A 38 -3.67 -22.11 -6.06
N GLY A 39 -3.51 -21.53 -4.87
CA GLY A 39 -2.34 -20.72 -4.50
C GLY A 39 -2.28 -19.35 -5.20
N GLN A 40 -3.34 -18.99 -5.94
CA GLN A 40 -3.47 -17.73 -6.66
C GLN A 40 -4.18 -16.63 -5.84
N ALA A 41 -4.45 -16.85 -4.53
CA ALA A 41 -4.94 -15.78 -3.65
C ALA A 41 -3.97 -14.58 -3.59
N ALA A 42 -2.67 -14.83 -3.77
CA ALA A 42 -1.66 -13.78 -3.87
C ALA A 42 -1.60 -13.12 -5.26
N ALA A 43 -2.20 -13.72 -6.28
CA ALA A 43 -2.28 -13.16 -7.62
C ALA A 43 -3.52 -12.27 -7.78
N ARG A 44 -3.66 -11.26 -6.92
CA ARG A 44 -4.09 -9.96 -7.47
C ARG A 44 -3.08 -9.70 -8.60
N PRO A 45 -3.47 -9.34 -9.84
CA PRO A 45 -2.48 -8.90 -10.82
C PRO A 45 -1.68 -7.85 -10.09
N GLY A 46 -0.41 -8.16 -9.80
CA GLY A 46 0.36 -7.44 -8.81
C GLY A 46 0.24 -5.99 -9.18
N GLY A 47 -0.51 -5.21 -8.38
CA GLY A 47 -0.45 -3.78 -8.48
C GLY A 47 1.04 -3.52 -8.36
N ALA A 48 1.63 -2.92 -9.41
CA ALA A 48 3.07 -2.76 -9.50
C ALA A 48 3.57 -2.33 -8.11
N ALA A 49 4.61 -3.01 -7.61
CA ALA A 49 5.15 -2.69 -6.30
C ALA A 49 5.26 -1.16 -6.17
N PRO A 50 4.82 -0.57 -5.05
CA PRO A 50 4.75 0.89 -4.93
C PRO A 50 6.11 1.45 -5.32
N LYS A 51 6.12 2.21 -6.43
CA LYS A 51 7.35 2.78 -6.99
C LYS A 51 7.53 4.15 -6.38
N THR A 52 8.58 4.34 -5.60
CA THR A 52 8.98 5.67 -5.14
C THR A 52 9.44 6.47 -6.35
N ILE A 53 8.73 7.56 -6.66
CA ILE A 53 9.12 8.51 -7.70
C ILE A 53 9.82 9.68 -6.99
N PRO A 54 11.15 9.83 -7.11
CA PRO A 54 11.84 10.94 -6.49
C PRO A 54 11.41 12.25 -7.16
N HIS A 55 11.09 13.26 -6.35
CA HIS A 55 10.83 14.60 -6.83
C HIS A 55 12.07 15.47 -6.54
N ALA A 56 12.68 16.03 -7.58
CA ALA A 56 13.82 16.93 -7.43
C ALA A 56 13.31 18.32 -7.02
N PHE A 57 13.34 18.63 -5.72
CA PHE A 57 12.98 19.96 -5.22
C PHE A 57 14.03 21.05 -5.54
N GLY A 58 15.23 20.64 -5.96
CA GLY A 58 16.35 21.56 -6.16
C GLY A 58 16.84 22.17 -4.85
N PHE A 59 17.94 22.93 -4.92
CA PHE A 59 18.46 23.70 -3.80
C PHE A 59 18.23 25.19 -4.05
N ARG A 60 18.13 25.97 -2.97
CA ARG A 60 18.08 27.43 -3.07
C ARG A 60 19.39 27.94 -3.67
N PRO A 61 19.37 28.97 -4.53
CA PRO A 61 20.59 29.59 -5.03
C PRO A 61 21.45 30.09 -3.87
N GLY A 62 22.76 29.87 -3.96
CA GLY A 62 23.72 30.20 -2.89
C GLY A 62 23.98 29.07 -1.89
N ILE A 63 23.26 27.94 -1.97
CA ILE A 63 23.58 26.74 -1.19
C ILE A 63 24.62 25.91 -1.92
N ASP A 64 25.77 25.74 -1.28
CA ASP A 64 26.84 24.84 -1.74
C ASP A 64 26.51 23.40 -1.34
N THR A 65 26.26 22.54 -2.34
CA THR A 65 25.90 21.14 -2.13
C THR A 65 27.06 20.27 -1.63
N ASP A 66 28.31 20.75 -1.72
CA ASP A 66 29.49 20.06 -1.17
C ASP A 66 29.67 20.36 0.33
N LYS A 67 28.96 21.39 0.84
CA LYS A 67 29.06 21.87 2.24
C LYS A 67 27.76 21.74 3.03
N LEU A 68 26.96 20.70 2.75
CA LEU A 68 25.68 20.49 3.42
C LEU A 68 25.80 20.29 4.95
N GLY A 69 26.95 19.82 5.44
CA GLY A 69 27.21 19.72 6.88
C GLY A 69 27.18 21.09 7.56
N GLN A 70 27.91 22.05 7.00
CA GLN A 70 27.94 23.43 7.52
C GLN A 70 26.56 24.08 7.49
N LEU A 71 25.80 23.88 6.41
CA LEU A 71 24.42 24.36 6.33
C LEU A 71 23.55 23.77 7.45
N ALA A 72 23.74 22.50 7.80
CA ALA A 72 23.00 21.86 8.88
C ALA A 72 23.36 22.47 10.24
N ASP A 73 24.65 22.73 10.50
CA ASP A 73 25.11 23.41 11.73
C ASP A 73 24.52 24.82 11.85
N GLU A 74 24.52 25.59 10.77
CA GLU A 74 23.93 26.94 10.73
C GLU A 74 22.42 26.90 11.06
N LEU A 75 21.67 25.98 10.43
CA LEU A 75 20.24 25.83 10.68
C LEU A 75 19.93 25.39 12.12
N GLU A 76 20.79 24.56 12.72
CA GLU A 76 20.63 24.13 14.12
C GLU A 76 20.86 25.30 15.09
N ALA A 77 21.90 26.12 14.84
CA ALA A 77 22.15 27.33 15.62
C ALA A 77 20.99 28.33 15.53
N GLU A 78 20.49 28.61 14.32
CA GLU A 78 19.34 29.49 14.11
C GLU A 78 18.07 28.98 14.80
N ALA A 79 17.87 27.66 14.86
CA ALA A 79 16.74 27.04 15.55
C ALA A 79 16.89 27.13 17.07
N PHE A 80 18.10 26.95 17.59
CA PHE A 80 18.40 27.10 19.02
C PHE A 80 18.14 28.53 19.50
N ASP A 81 18.64 29.53 18.77
CA ASP A 81 18.43 30.94 19.09
C ASP A 81 16.93 31.27 19.15
N ARG A 82 16.19 30.89 18.09
CA ARG A 82 14.74 31.12 18.00
C ARG A 82 13.95 30.47 19.14
N ASN A 83 14.33 29.26 19.55
CA ASN A 83 13.67 28.55 20.64
C ASN A 83 14.01 29.18 22.00
N SER A 84 15.23 29.70 22.17
CA SER A 84 15.66 30.39 23.39
C SER A 84 14.99 31.76 23.57
N GLU A 85 14.61 32.44 22.49
CA GLU A 85 13.88 33.72 22.52
C GLU A 85 12.38 33.58 22.87
N GLN A 86 11.84 32.35 22.79
CA GLN A 86 10.42 32.06 23.05
C GLN A 86 10.15 31.50 24.46
N ALA A 87 11.19 31.33 25.28
CA ALA A 87 11.12 30.86 26.67
C ALA A 87 11.27 32.02 27.66
#